data_AF-A0A4R2H7A0-F1
#
_entry.id   AF-A0A4R2H7A0-F1
#
_cell.length_a   1.000
_cell.length_b   1.000
_cell.length_c   1.000
_cell.angle_alpha   90.00
_cell.angle_beta   90.00
_cell.angle_gamma   90.00
#
_symmetry.space_group_name_H-M   'P 1'
#
loop_
_entity.id
_entity.type
_entity.pdbx_description
1 polymer ?
#
loop_
_entity_poly.entity_id
_entity_poly.type
_entity_poly.pdbx_seq_one_letter_code
_entity_poly.pdbx_strand_id
1 'polypeptide(L)'
;MKSLAALRLVAATHAIAVCLQPILAGIYLNGSGGALRIHEPLGLAVTVTGLFQLLVATIWWRSGGRLLAPVVTLLIVLGEGFQVGMGYSRQLALHIPLGIALVAASVAFAFWTFTAAQPASSPRRRRTEVAS
;
A
#
# COMPACT_ATOMS: atom_id res chain seq x y z
N MET A 1 17.61 0.32 8.63
CA MET A 1 16.73 -0.67 9.30
C MET A 1 15.46 -0.05 9.88
N LYS A 2 15.54 1.02 10.69
CA LYS A 2 14.35 1.67 11.30
C LYS A 2 13.33 2.20 10.27
N SER A 3 13.78 2.84 9.19
CA SER A 3 12.91 3.36 8.12
C SER A 3 12.14 2.27 7.36
N LEU A 4 12.74 1.09 7.19
CA LEU A 4 12.06 -0.06 6.56
C LEU A 4 10.97 -0.65 7.48
N ALA A 5 11.25 -0.73 8.79
CA ALA A 5 10.25 -1.17 9.77
C ALA A 5 9.05 -0.20 9.82
N ALA A 6 9.32 1.12 9.78
CA ALA A 6 8.29 2.13 9.66
C ALA A 6 7.48 1.96 8.35
N LEU A 7 8.15 1.75 7.21
CA LEU A 7 7.47 1.53 5.93
C LEU A 7 6.55 0.31 5.96
N ARG A 8 7.00 -0.79 6.58
CA ARG A 8 6.19 -2.01 6.73
C ARG A 8 4.95 -1.79 7.58
N LEU A 9 5.10 -1.10 8.71
CA LEU A 9 3.99 -0.79 9.59
C LEU A 9 2.95 0.06 8.85
N VAL A 10 3.40 1.15 8.21
CA VAL A 10 2.51 2.03 7.46
C VAL A 10 1.85 1.29 6.29
N ALA A 11 2.60 0.50 5.52
CA ALA A 11 2.05 -0.25 4.40
C ALA A 11 1.02 -1.32 4.84
N ALA A 12 1.25 -1.99 5.96
CA ALA A 12 0.29 -2.94 6.53
C ALA A 12 -0.99 -2.23 7.00
N THR A 13 -0.87 -1.15 7.75
CA THR A 13 -2.01 -0.33 8.17
C THR A 13 -2.79 0.20 6.96
N HIS A 14 -2.07 0.68 5.95
CA HIS A 14 -2.66 1.21 4.73
C HIS A 14 -3.44 0.12 3.97
N ALA A 15 -2.82 -1.04 3.75
CA ALA A 15 -3.47 -2.17 3.08
C ALA A 15 -4.73 -2.65 3.83
N ILE A 16 -4.70 -2.71 5.16
CA ILE A 16 -5.88 -3.06 5.97
C ILE A 16 -7.00 -2.04 5.77
N ALA A 17 -6.69 -0.74 5.84
CA ALA A 17 -7.67 0.33 5.65
C ALA A 17 -8.29 0.30 4.24
N VAL A 18 -7.47 0.08 3.20
CA VAL A 18 -7.92 -0.08 1.82
C VAL A 18 -8.81 -1.33 1.66
N CYS A 19 -8.50 -2.45 2.32
CA CYS A 19 -9.34 -3.66 2.30
C CYS A 19 -10.72 -3.46 2.96
N LEU A 20 -10.84 -2.54 3.92
CA LEU A 20 -12.13 -2.21 4.52
C LEU A 20 -13.05 -1.43 3.57
N GLN A 21 -12.49 -0.69 2.60
CA GLN A 21 -13.26 0.10 1.62
C GLN A 21 -14.30 -0.70 0.83
N PRO A 22 -13.95 -1.82 0.16
CA PRO A 22 -14.94 -2.60 -0.59
C PRO A 22 -16.00 -3.25 0.30
N ILE A 23 -15.67 -3.56 1.56
CA ILE A 23 -16.66 -4.09 2.53
C ILE A 23 -17.71 -3.02 2.82
N LEU A 24 -17.29 -1.80 3.16
CA LEU A 24 -18.20 -0.68 3.42
C LEU A 24 -18.99 -0.27 2.17
N ALA A 25 -18.34 -0.25 1.00
CA ALA A 25 -19.00 0.01 -0.27
C ALA A 25 -20.06 -1.05 -0.58
N GLY A 26 -19.75 -2.34 -0.37
CA GLY A 26 -20.71 -3.43 -0.55
C GLY A 26 -21.92 -3.32 0.38
N ILE A 27 -21.69 -3.01 1.66
CA ILE A 27 -22.77 -2.79 2.63
C ILE A 27 -23.64 -1.58 2.24
N TYR A 28 -23.03 -0.51 1.73
CA TYR A 28 -23.75 0.65 1.20
C TYR A 28 -24.59 0.29 -0.03
N LEU A 29 -24.02 -0.43 -1.00
CA LEU A 29 -24.72 -0.91 -2.19
C LEU A 29 -25.87 -1.88 -1.85
N ASN A 30 -25.77 -2.57 -0.71
CA ASN A 30 -26.84 -3.39 -0.14
C ASN A 30 -27.93 -2.58 0.61
N GLY A 31 -27.91 -1.24 0.51
CA GLY A 31 -28.96 -0.35 1.01
C GLY A 31 -28.69 0.31 2.36
N SER A 32 -27.54 0.07 3.00
CA SER A 32 -27.22 0.70 4.29
C SER A 32 -26.54 2.06 4.11
N GLY A 33 -27.32 3.14 4.19
CA GLY A 33 -26.79 4.51 4.14
C GLY A 33 -25.79 4.84 5.26
N GLY A 34 -25.85 4.13 6.39
CA GLY A 34 -24.89 4.28 7.49
C GLY A 34 -23.47 3.88 7.09
N ALA A 35 -23.30 2.90 6.20
CA ALA A 35 -21.98 2.48 5.73
C ALA A 35 -21.29 3.56 4.89
N LEU A 36 -22.05 4.37 4.13
CA LEU A 36 -21.48 5.48 3.37
C LEU A 36 -20.83 6.53 4.29
N ARG A 37 -21.46 6.82 5.43
CA ARG A 37 -20.94 7.75 6.45
C ARG A 37 -19.62 7.31 7.09
N ILE A 38 -19.23 6.05 6.90
CA ILE A 38 -17.95 5.49 7.35
C ILE A 38 -17.00 5.33 6.15
N HIS A 39 -17.50 4.87 5.01
CA HIS A 39 -16.76 4.68 3.76
C HIS A 39 -16.04 5.96 3.33
N GLU A 40 -16.77 7.08 3.29
CA GLU A 40 -16.26 8.37 2.82
C GLU A 40 -15.09 8.90 3.67
N PRO A 41 -15.22 9.09 5.01
CA PRO A 41 -14.09 9.55 5.82
C PRO A 41 -12.95 8.54 5.86
N LEU A 42 -13.23 7.23 5.81
CA LEU A 42 -12.17 6.22 5.70
C LEU A 42 -11.43 6.34 4.36
N GLY A 43 -12.11 6.72 3.27
CA GLY A 43 -11.50 6.86 1.94
C GLY A 43 -10.51 8.02 1.90
N LEU A 44 -10.86 9.12 2.57
CA LEU A 44 -9.94 10.24 2.77
C LEU A 44 -8.77 9.85 3.69
N ALA A 45 -9.04 9.12 4.78
CA ALA A 45 -8.00 8.64 5.68
C ALA A 45 -7.02 7.66 5.00
N VAL A 46 -7.51 6.81 4.10
CA VAL A 46 -6.70 5.97 3.21
C VAL A 46 -5.75 6.84 2.39
N THR A 47 -6.28 7.85 1.67
CA THR A 47 -5.45 8.74 0.84
C THR A 47 -4.37 9.48 1.65
N VAL A 48 -4.73 9.96 2.85
CA VAL A 48 -3.77 10.61 3.77
C VAL A 48 -2.71 9.62 4.27
N THR A 49 -3.10 8.38 4.56
CA THR A 49 -2.18 7.31 4.94
C THR A 49 -1.25 6.96 3.79
N GLY A 50 -1.74 6.93 2.55
CA GLY A 50 -0.93 6.77 1.35
C GLY A 50 0.09 7.89 1.16
N LEU A 51 -0.27 9.16 1.40
CA LEU A 51 0.68 10.28 1.39
C LEU A 51 1.76 10.11 2.46
N PHE A 52 1.39 9.66 3.67
CA PHE A 52 2.35 9.35 4.71
C PHE A 52 3.26 8.17 4.33
N GLN A 53 2.69 7.13 3.72
CA GLN A 53 3.46 6.02 3.15
C GLN A 53 4.46 6.51 2.11
N LEU A 54 4.08 7.46 1.25
CA LEU A 54 4.96 8.03 0.22
C LEU A 54 6.15 8.74 0.86
N LEU A 55 5.91 9.53 1.92
CA LEU A 55 6.96 10.19 2.69
C LEU A 55 7.93 9.15 3.28
N VAL A 56 7.42 8.13 3.96
CA VAL A 56 8.26 7.09 4.60
C VAL A 56 9.01 6.26 3.55
N ALA A 57 8.38 5.93 2.42
CA ALA A 57 8.99 5.25 1.29
C ALA A 57 10.13 6.08 0.69
N THR A 58 9.94 7.39 0.56
CA THR A 58 10.96 8.32 0.07
C THR A 58 12.13 8.40 1.04
N ILE A 59 11.88 8.51 2.35
CA ILE A 59 12.93 8.48 3.39
C ILE A 59 13.71 7.17 3.32
N TRP A 60 13.03 6.03 3.19
CA TRP A 60 13.69 4.73 3.07
C TRP A 60 14.56 4.65 1.81
N TRP A 61 14.05 5.08 0.66
CA TRP A 61 14.83 5.14 -0.58
C TRP A 61 16.08 6.02 -0.43
N ARG A 62 15.95 7.23 0.13
CA ARG A 62 17.08 8.13 0.38
C ARG A 62 18.08 7.58 1.40
N SER A 63 17.69 6.61 2.22
CA SER A 63 18.55 5.91 3.19
C SER A 63 19.21 4.64 2.62
N GLY A 64 19.24 4.46 1.29
CA GLY A 64 19.81 3.27 0.64
C GLY A 64 18.78 2.18 0.29
N GLY A 65 17.49 2.48 0.41
CA GLY A 65 16.40 1.60 -0.02
C GLY A 65 16.19 1.60 -1.55
N ARG A 66 15.11 0.95 -2.00
CA ARG A 66 14.80 0.79 -3.43
C ARG A 66 13.91 1.93 -3.93
N LEU A 67 14.28 2.58 -5.05
CA LEU A 67 13.48 3.63 -5.72
C LEU A 67 12.06 3.16 -6.08
N LEU A 68 11.87 1.86 -6.26
CA LEU A 68 10.56 1.27 -6.51
C LEU A 68 9.52 1.61 -5.43
N ALA A 69 9.94 1.78 -4.16
CA ALA A 69 9.01 2.07 -3.07
C ALA A 69 8.26 3.40 -3.23
N PRO A 70 8.94 4.56 -3.35
CA PRO A 70 8.24 5.82 -3.56
C PRO A 70 7.52 5.87 -4.91
N VAL A 71 8.02 5.23 -5.97
CA VAL A 71 7.32 5.19 -7.27
C VAL A 71 5.97 4.46 -7.17
N VAL A 72 5.95 3.25 -6.62
CA VAL A 72 4.70 2.48 -6.47
C VAL A 72 3.74 3.20 -5.53
N THR A 73 4.24 3.74 -4.42
CA THR A 73 3.38 4.47 -3.48
C THR A 73 2.78 5.73 -4.11
N LEU A 74 3.55 6.46 -4.93
CA LEU A 74 3.04 7.63 -5.66
C LEU A 74 1.90 7.23 -6.60
N LEU A 75 2.04 6.14 -7.35
CA LEU A 75 0.98 5.64 -8.23
C LEU A 75 -0.28 5.23 -7.46
N ILE A 76 -0.13 4.58 -6.32
CA ILE A 76 -1.25 4.22 -5.43
C ILE A 76 -1.99 5.48 -4.98
N VAL A 77 -1.27 6.49 -4.45
CA VAL A 77 -1.88 7.74 -3.96
C VAL A 77 -2.58 8.52 -5.06
N LEU A 78 -2.00 8.58 -6.27
CA LEU A 78 -2.65 9.22 -7.41
C LEU A 78 -3.94 8.48 -7.80
N GLY A 79 -3.92 7.15 -7.76
CA GLY A 79 -5.11 6.32 -7.96
C GLY A 79 -6.17 6.53 -6.88
N GLU A 80 -5.77 6.68 -5.63
CA GLU A 80 -6.67 7.00 -4.50
C GLU A 80 -7.30 8.39 -4.65
N GLY A 81 -6.54 9.40 -5.07
CA GLY A 81 -7.09 10.72 -5.37
C GLY A 81 -8.13 10.66 -6.51
N PHE A 82 -7.85 9.88 -7.56
CA PHE A 82 -8.81 9.65 -8.64
C PHE A 82 -10.05 8.86 -8.18
N GLN A 83 -9.86 7.87 -7.30
CA GLN A 83 -10.93 7.13 -6.63
C GLN A 83 -11.91 8.05 -5.89
N VAL A 84 -11.38 8.99 -5.11
CA VAL A 84 -12.18 9.97 -4.37
C VAL A 84 -13.04 10.79 -5.33
N GLY A 85 -12.45 11.30 -6.42
CA GLY A 85 -13.19 12.04 -7.45
C GLY A 85 -14.31 11.21 -8.11
N MET A 86 -14.04 9.95 -8.43
CA MET A 86 -15.05 9.03 -8.98
C MET A 86 -16.16 8.68 -7.99
N GLY A 87 -15.84 8.58 -6.70
CA GLY A 87 -16.80 8.37 -5.62
C GLY A 87 -17.80 9.52 -5.55
N TYR A 88 -17.31 10.77 -5.48
CA TYR A 88 -18.17 11.96 -5.45
C TYR A 88 -18.97 12.17 -6.73
N SER A 89 -18.39 11.85 -7.90
CA SER A 89 -19.09 11.93 -9.19
C SER A 89 -19.96 10.70 -9.50
N ARG A 90 -20.04 9.73 -8.57
CA ARG A 90 -20.85 8.50 -8.67
C ARG A 90 -20.55 7.66 -9.91
N GLN A 91 -19.31 7.67 -10.39
CA GLN A 91 -18.87 6.88 -11.54
C GLN A 91 -18.52 5.44 -11.13
N LEU A 92 -19.52 4.67 -10.69
CA LEU A 92 -19.34 3.33 -10.12
C LEU A 92 -18.62 2.35 -11.07
N ALA A 93 -18.86 2.47 -12.38
CA ALA A 93 -18.25 1.63 -13.40
C ALA A 93 -16.72 1.75 -13.45
N LEU A 94 -16.17 2.90 -13.07
CA LEU A 94 -14.72 3.12 -12.97
C LEU A 94 -14.24 3.01 -11.51
N HIS A 95 -15.07 3.45 -10.57
CA HIS A 95 -14.75 3.42 -9.14
C HIS A 95 -14.55 1.99 -8.64
N ILE A 96 -15.44 1.05 -8.97
CA ILE A 96 -15.34 -0.32 -8.44
C ILE A 96 -14.09 -1.04 -8.99
N PRO A 97 -13.83 -1.10 -10.30
CA PRO A 97 -12.65 -1.79 -10.82
C PRO A 97 -11.34 -1.17 -10.35
N LEU A 98 -11.23 0.17 -10.32
CA LEU A 98 -10.02 0.82 -9.82
C LEU A 98 -9.83 0.56 -8.32
N GLY A 99 -10.90 0.58 -7.53
CA GLY A 99 -10.83 0.26 -6.10
C GLY A 99 -10.27 -1.14 -5.86
N ILE A 100 -10.71 -2.14 -6.63
CA ILE A 100 -10.17 -3.51 -6.57
C ILE A 100 -8.68 -3.53 -6.95
N ALA A 101 -8.29 -2.82 -8.01
CA ALA A 101 -6.90 -2.73 -8.44
C ALA A 101 -6.00 -2.09 -7.36
N LEU A 102 -6.49 -1.06 -6.67
CA LEU A 102 -5.78 -0.41 -5.56
C LEU A 102 -5.68 -1.30 -4.33
N VAL A 103 -6.73 -2.07 -3.99
CA VAL A 103 -6.66 -3.10 -2.95
C VAL A 103 -5.53 -4.08 -3.26
N ALA A 104 -5.51 -4.64 -4.47
CA ALA A 104 -4.49 -5.59 -4.89
C ALA A 104 -3.08 -4.97 -4.85
N ALA A 105 -2.93 -3.75 -5.36
CA ALA A 105 -1.66 -3.02 -5.39
C ALA A 105 -1.14 -2.72 -3.97
N SER A 106 -1.99 -2.23 -3.07
CA SER A 106 -1.62 -1.90 -1.69
C SER A 106 -1.26 -3.14 -0.88
N VAL A 107 -1.98 -4.25 -1.05
CA VAL A 107 -1.65 -5.54 -0.43
C VAL A 107 -0.34 -6.09 -0.98
N ALA A 108 -0.16 -6.10 -2.30
CA ALA A 108 1.08 -6.56 -2.93
C ALA A 108 2.28 -5.72 -2.50
N PHE A 109 2.11 -4.40 -2.40
CA PHE A 109 3.12 -3.49 -1.90
C PHE A 109 3.49 -3.82 -0.45
N ALA A 110 2.50 -4.00 0.43
CA ALA A 110 2.74 -4.39 1.82
C ALA A 110 3.55 -5.69 1.90
N PHE A 111 3.16 -6.75 1.20
CA PHE A 111 3.93 -8.01 1.13
C PHE A 111 5.34 -7.81 0.59
N TRP A 112 5.50 -7.02 -0.47
CA TRP A 112 6.79 -6.72 -1.05
C TRP A 112 7.74 -6.02 -0.05
N THR A 113 7.25 -5.16 0.85
CA THR A 113 8.12 -4.56 1.88
C THR A 113 8.68 -5.58 2.87
N PHE A 114 8.01 -6.73 3.06
CA PHE A 114 8.51 -7.83 3.89
C PHE A 114 9.55 -8.67 3.14
N THR A 115 9.41 -8.86 1.82
CA THR A 115 10.37 -9.62 1.01
C THR A 115 11.60 -8.83 0.59
N ALA A 116 11.47 -7.51 0.39
CA ALA A 116 12.54 -6.62 -0.07
C ALA A 116 13.76 -6.52 0.88
N ALA A 117 13.65 -7.06 2.09
CA ALA A 117 14.73 -7.05 3.07
C ALA A 117 15.55 -8.33 3.13
N GLN A 118 15.23 -9.38 2.37
CA GLN A 118 16.06 -10.58 2.31
C GLN A 118 17.28 -10.27 1.44
N PRO A 119 18.48 -10.04 2.02
CA PRO A 119 19.69 -10.11 1.20
C PRO A 119 19.78 -11.57 0.75
N ALA A 120 20.19 -11.81 -0.50
CA ALA A 120 20.57 -13.15 -0.94
C ALA A 120 21.45 -13.74 0.16
N SER A 121 21.04 -14.86 0.75
CA SER A 121 21.81 -15.60 1.73
C SER A 121 23.20 -15.80 1.13
N SER A 122 24.16 -14.99 1.56
CA SER A 122 25.52 -15.04 1.05
C SER A 122 26.02 -16.46 1.35
N PRO A 123 26.42 -17.26 0.34
CA PRO A 123 26.97 -18.58 0.59
C PRO A 123 28.34 -18.41 1.26
N ARG A 124 28.35 -18.20 2.58
CA ARG A 124 29.58 -18.09 3.35
C ARG A 124 30.08 -19.51 3.68
N ARG A 125 31.16 -19.87 2.99
CA ARG A 125 32.29 -20.70 3.45
C ARG A 125 32.15 -22.23 3.34
N ARG A 126 32.87 -22.82 2.37
CA ARG A 126 33.72 -24.02 2.55
C ARG A 126 34.60 -24.31 1.31
N ARG A 127 35.61 -23.49 1.00
CA ARG A 127 36.64 -23.86 0.00
C ARG A 127 37.97 -23.12 0.17
N THR A 128 38.61 -23.19 1.34
CA THR A 128 40.05 -22.84 1.47
C THR A 128 40.78 -23.59 2.60
N GLU A 129 40.21 -24.68 3.14
CA GLU A 129 40.90 -25.55 4.12
C GLU A 129 41.48 -26.85 3.50
N VAL A 130 41.50 -26.99 2.16
CA VAL A 130 41.95 -28.24 1.47
C VAL A 130 43.11 -28.01 0.50
N ALA A 131 43.95 -27.01 0.75
CA ALA A 131 45.20 -26.85 0.00
C ALA A 131 46.34 -26.63 0.99
N SER A 132 46.63 -27.72 1.70
CA SER A 132 47.95 -28.08 2.23
C SER A 132 48.92 -28.38 1.09
#